data_AF-A0A7S2VZD3-F1
#
_entry.id   AF-A0A7S2VZD3-F1
#
_cell.length_a   1.000
_cell.length_b   1.000
_cell.length_c   1.000
_cell.angle_alpha   90.00
_cell.angle_beta   90.00
_cell.angle_gamma   90.00
#
_symmetry.space_group_name_H-M   'P 1'
#
loop_
_entity.id
_entity.type
_entity.pdbx_description
1 polymer ?
#
loop_
_entity_poly.entity_id
_entity_poly.type
_entity_poly.pdbx_seq_one_letter_code
_entity_poly.pdbx_strand_id
1 'polypeptide(L)'
;LPIYPFAFDFLVNEMDTKHRFQSVSIPHVSSPNKNNNLSFTIGDFVNIYSQPNQRRKAHAVVTCFFLDTATNLYEYILTIQNVLSPNNNNNNNNGGNSGGGIWIHVGPLQWHGTSQLSPSVQELRQLLLQMNFTILHWSVDEIPIPYRPTYPSTRFEGYTPLRFVLQYNQ
;
A
#
# COMPACT_ATOMS: atom_id res chain seq x y z
N LEU A 1 24.22 -15.24 5.14
CA LEU A 1 25.24 -14.38 4.49
C LEU A 1 24.94 -12.94 4.90
N PRO A 2 25.88 -12.19 5.50
CA PRO A 2 25.66 -10.78 5.79
C PRO A 2 25.52 -9.98 4.49
N ILE A 3 24.57 -9.03 4.45
CA ILE A 3 24.42 -8.07 3.36
C ILE A 3 24.81 -6.67 3.82
N TYR A 4 25.31 -5.84 2.91
CA TYR A 4 25.75 -4.46 3.19
C TYR A 4 24.87 -3.47 2.42
N PRO A 5 23.64 -3.20 2.90
CA PRO A 5 22.63 -2.47 2.12
C PRO A 5 23.03 -1.02 1.78
N PHE A 6 23.93 -0.40 2.54
CA PHE A 6 24.32 1.00 2.37
C PHE A 6 25.70 1.18 1.71
N ALA A 7 26.39 0.10 1.35
CA ALA A 7 27.77 0.18 0.84
C ALA A 7 27.89 1.03 -0.43
N PHE A 8 26.84 1.06 -1.25
CA PHE A 8 26.75 1.81 -2.51
C PHE A 8 25.62 2.84 -2.52
N ASP A 9 25.08 3.21 -1.35
CA ASP A 9 24.04 4.24 -1.32
C ASP A 9 24.65 5.57 -1.77
N PHE A 10 23.99 6.26 -2.68
CA PHE A 10 24.42 7.56 -3.21
C PHE A 10 23.73 8.73 -2.49
N LEU A 11 22.74 8.44 -1.65
CA LEU A 11 21.95 9.43 -0.90
C LEU A 11 22.56 9.75 0.47
N VAL A 12 23.73 9.20 0.77
CA VAL A 12 24.32 9.24 2.10
C VAL A 12 25.04 10.55 2.35
N ASN A 13 24.43 11.35 3.21
CA ASN A 13 25.05 12.51 3.82
C ASN A 13 25.60 12.10 5.20
N GLU A 14 26.44 11.07 5.18
CA GLU A 14 26.91 10.35 6.38
C GLU A 14 27.69 11.26 7.33
N MET A 15 27.39 11.10 8.62
CA MET A 15 28.20 11.64 9.71
C MET A 15 29.35 10.70 10.10
N ASP A 16 29.17 9.38 9.93
CA ASP A 16 30.14 8.33 10.27
C ASP A 16 30.19 7.23 9.19
N THR A 17 31.37 7.05 8.60
CA THR A 17 31.67 6.05 7.55
C THR A 17 31.39 4.61 7.99
N LYS A 18 31.37 4.31 9.30
CA LYS A 18 31.08 2.96 9.79
C LYS A 18 29.68 2.48 9.40
N HIS A 19 28.71 3.38 9.28
CA HIS A 19 27.34 3.02 8.91
C HIS A 19 27.22 2.53 7.47
N ARG A 20 28.02 3.07 6.55
CA ARG A 20 28.07 2.63 5.15
C ARG A 20 28.39 1.14 5.00
N PHE A 21 29.33 0.66 5.80
CA PHE A 21 29.83 -0.71 5.75
C PHE A 21 29.22 -1.60 6.84
N GLN A 22 28.13 -1.16 7.47
CA GLN A 22 27.44 -1.96 8.46
C GLN A 22 26.69 -3.11 7.76
N SER A 23 27.01 -4.34 8.16
CA SER A 23 26.30 -5.52 7.69
C SER A 23 24.98 -5.72 8.42
N VAL A 24 23.98 -6.25 7.71
CA VAL A 24 22.70 -6.71 8.27
C VAL A 24 22.52 -8.19 7.93
N SER A 25 21.98 -8.96 8.89
CA SER A 25 21.59 -10.36 8.68
C SER A 25 20.09 -10.45 8.48
N ILE A 26 19.65 -11.08 7.40
CA ILE A 26 18.24 -11.38 7.10
C ILE A 26 18.05 -12.89 6.89
N PRO A 27 16.89 -13.45 7.26
CA PRO A 27 15.73 -12.81 7.90
C PRO A 27 15.92 -12.60 9.42
N HIS A 28 15.28 -11.56 9.98
CA HIS A 28 15.29 -11.28 11.42
C HIS A 28 14.31 -12.15 12.23
N VAL A 29 13.32 -12.73 11.55
CA VAL A 29 12.27 -13.56 12.14
C VAL A 29 12.27 -14.90 11.41
N SER A 30 12.09 -16.00 12.14
CA SER A 30 11.95 -17.33 11.57
C SER A 30 10.71 -17.43 10.69
N SER A 31 10.75 -18.28 9.66
CA SER A 31 9.61 -18.50 8.75
C SER A 31 8.32 -18.79 9.54
N PRO A 32 7.17 -18.19 9.16
CA PRO A 32 5.91 -18.39 9.87
C PRO A 32 5.45 -19.85 9.80
N ASN A 33 4.63 -20.26 10.76
CA ASN A 33 4.04 -21.60 10.83
C ASN A 33 3.41 -22.02 9.49
N LYS A 34 3.63 -23.27 9.07
CA LYS A 34 3.15 -23.86 7.81
C LYS A 34 1.62 -23.88 7.63
N ASN A 35 0.86 -23.53 8.66
CA ASN A 35 -0.61 -23.58 8.65
C ASN A 35 -1.26 -22.31 8.09
N ASN A 36 -0.47 -21.34 7.59
CA ASN A 36 -1.00 -20.12 6.99
C ASN A 36 -1.06 -20.26 5.46
N ASN A 37 -2.22 -19.93 4.87
CA ASN A 37 -2.41 -19.90 3.42
C ASN A 37 -1.83 -18.61 2.82
N LEU A 38 -0.50 -18.54 2.72
CA LEU A 38 0.20 -17.43 2.07
C LEU A 38 0.56 -17.80 0.63
N SER A 39 0.15 -16.96 -0.33
CA SER A 39 0.52 -17.07 -1.74
C SER A 39 1.15 -15.78 -2.23
N PHE A 40 2.00 -15.88 -3.26
CA PHE A 40 2.58 -14.73 -3.95
C PHE A 40 2.43 -14.90 -5.46
N THR A 41 2.24 -13.79 -6.17
CA THR A 41 2.06 -13.76 -7.62
C THR A 41 3.06 -12.78 -8.22
N ILE A 42 3.73 -13.20 -9.29
CA ILE A 42 4.68 -12.37 -10.04
C ILE A 42 3.96 -11.76 -11.24
N GLY A 43 4.00 -10.44 -11.36
CA GLY A 43 3.57 -9.71 -12.56
C GLY A 43 2.93 -8.37 -12.22
N ASP A 44 2.33 -7.75 -13.24
CA ASP A 44 1.67 -6.46 -13.11
C ASP A 44 0.31 -6.58 -12.40
N PHE A 45 0.06 -5.68 -11.45
CA PHE A 45 -1.14 -5.69 -10.61
C PHE A 45 -2.42 -5.58 -11.44
N VAL A 46 -2.48 -4.63 -12.36
CA VAL A 46 -3.68 -4.40 -13.19
C VAL A 46 -3.93 -5.59 -14.10
N ASN A 47 -2.91 -6.07 -14.82
CA ASN A 47 -3.04 -7.18 -15.75
C ASN A 47 -3.53 -8.48 -15.10
N ILE A 48 -3.08 -8.77 -13.88
CA ILE A 48 -3.43 -9.99 -13.16
C ILE A 48 -4.80 -9.85 -12.49
N TYR A 49 -5.02 -8.75 -11.76
CA TYR A 49 -6.16 -8.64 -10.84
C TYR A 49 -7.40 -8.00 -11.44
N SER A 50 -7.31 -7.44 -12.65
CA SER A 50 -8.48 -7.03 -13.44
C SER A 50 -9.21 -8.22 -14.08
N GLN A 51 -8.59 -9.40 -14.11
CA GLN A 51 -9.14 -10.58 -14.76
C GLN A 51 -10.46 -11.03 -14.10
N PRO A 52 -11.43 -11.55 -14.88
CA PRO A 52 -12.72 -12.01 -14.34
C PRO A 52 -12.59 -13.08 -13.26
N ASN A 53 -11.56 -13.92 -13.36
CA ASN A 53 -11.30 -14.97 -12.38
C ASN A 53 -10.78 -14.43 -11.04
N GLN A 54 -10.35 -13.17 -10.92
CA GLN A 54 -9.95 -12.55 -9.66
C GLN A 54 -11.09 -11.78 -8.98
N ARG A 55 -12.25 -11.70 -9.64
CA ARG A 55 -13.37 -10.89 -9.18
C ARG A 55 -13.90 -11.36 -7.82
N ARG A 56 -14.09 -10.41 -6.89
CA ARG A 56 -14.70 -10.59 -5.56
C ARG A 56 -14.01 -11.59 -4.64
N LYS A 57 -12.72 -11.83 -4.84
CA LYS A 57 -11.92 -12.82 -4.08
C LYS A 57 -11.39 -12.33 -2.73
N ALA A 58 -11.37 -11.02 -2.46
CA ALA A 58 -10.78 -10.50 -1.24
C ALA A 58 -11.78 -9.72 -0.39
N HIS A 59 -11.81 -10.03 0.91
CA HIS A 59 -12.51 -9.20 1.89
C HIS A 59 -11.78 -7.89 2.18
N ALA A 60 -10.46 -7.86 1.94
CA ALA A 60 -9.64 -6.68 2.15
C ALA A 60 -8.53 -6.57 1.10
N VAL A 61 -8.25 -5.35 0.66
CA VAL A 61 -7.05 -4.99 -0.12
C VAL A 61 -6.25 -4.00 0.70
N VAL A 62 -4.93 -4.21 0.81
CA VAL A 62 -4.03 -3.32 1.54
C VAL A 62 -2.96 -2.81 0.57
N THR A 63 -2.85 -1.49 0.43
CA THR A 63 -1.80 -0.85 -0.37
C THR A 63 -0.87 -0.04 0.54
N CYS A 64 0.44 -0.27 0.45
CA CYS A 64 1.44 0.41 1.27
C CYS A 64 2.55 0.96 0.37
N PHE A 65 2.75 2.28 0.33
CA PHE A 65 3.71 2.93 -0.60
C PHE A 65 3.57 2.41 -2.05
N PHE A 66 2.33 2.37 -2.53
CA PHE A 66 1.97 1.70 -3.79
C PHE A 66 1.10 2.54 -4.70
N LEU A 67 0.19 3.36 -4.16
CA LEU A 67 -0.81 4.03 -4.99
C LEU A 67 -0.17 5.01 -5.98
N ASP A 68 0.91 5.66 -5.58
CA ASP A 68 1.68 6.64 -6.34
C ASP A 68 2.58 6.04 -7.44
N THR A 69 2.65 4.70 -7.55
CA THR A 69 3.32 4.01 -8.66
C THR A 69 2.42 3.87 -9.90
N ALA A 70 1.14 4.26 -9.81
CA ALA A 70 0.20 4.09 -10.91
C ALA A 70 0.55 4.99 -12.10
N THR A 71 0.73 4.40 -13.28
CA THR A 71 0.70 5.12 -14.56
C THR A 71 -0.70 5.71 -14.79
N ASN A 72 -1.74 4.92 -14.51
CA ASN A 72 -3.14 5.35 -14.56
C ASN A 72 -3.84 4.95 -13.26
N LEU A 73 -4.14 5.94 -12.42
CA LEU A 73 -4.79 5.74 -11.13
C LEU A 73 -6.16 5.06 -11.25
N TYR A 74 -6.92 5.36 -12.31
CA TYR A 74 -8.23 4.77 -12.51
C TYR A 74 -8.16 3.25 -12.66
N GLU A 75 -7.15 2.74 -13.36
CA GLU A 75 -6.95 1.29 -13.53
C GLU A 75 -6.67 0.61 -12.19
N TYR A 76 -5.90 1.26 -11.30
CA TYR A 76 -5.67 0.75 -9.94
C TYR A 76 -6.99 0.68 -9.17
N ILE A 77 -7.78 1.75 -9.17
CA ILE A 77 -9.06 1.79 -8.43
C ILE A 77 -10.04 0.74 -8.97
N LEU A 78 -10.19 0.64 -10.29
CA LEU A 78 -11.06 -0.36 -10.93
C LEU A 78 -10.60 -1.80 -10.64
N THR A 79 -9.29 -2.04 -10.63
CA THR A 79 -8.72 -3.34 -10.27
C THR A 79 -9.02 -3.70 -8.82
N ILE A 80 -8.87 -2.74 -7.91
CA ILE A 80 -9.21 -2.93 -6.48
C ILE A 80 -10.70 -3.25 -6.32
N GLN A 81 -11.58 -2.49 -6.99
CA GLN A 81 -13.01 -2.78 -6.99
C GLN A 81 -13.35 -4.16 -7.56
N ASN A 82 -12.65 -4.61 -8.62
CA ASN A 82 -12.84 -5.94 -9.18
C ASN A 82 -12.56 -7.02 -8.12
N VAL A 83 -11.45 -6.90 -7.38
CA VAL A 83 -11.01 -7.90 -6.41
C VAL A 83 -11.84 -7.90 -5.13
N LEU A 84 -12.34 -6.76 -4.68
CA LEU A 84 -13.09 -6.65 -3.43
C LEU A 84 -14.43 -7.38 -3.49
N SER A 85 -14.73 -8.14 -2.45
CA SER A 85 -16.04 -8.79 -2.27
C SER A 85 -17.16 -7.73 -2.13
N PRO A 86 -18.36 -7.98 -2.67
CA PRO A 86 -19.46 -7.02 -2.64
C PRO A 86 -20.10 -6.99 -1.24
N ASN A 87 -21.02 -6.05 -1.02
CA ASN A 87 -21.80 -6.09 0.20
C ASN A 87 -22.78 -7.28 0.17
N ASN A 88 -22.73 -8.14 1.18
CA ASN A 88 -23.62 -9.28 1.28
C ASN A 88 -24.77 -8.98 2.25
N ASN A 89 -25.77 -8.24 1.75
CA ASN A 89 -27.00 -7.94 2.49
C ASN A 89 -27.89 -9.18 2.75
N ASN A 90 -27.52 -10.38 2.26
CA ASN A 90 -28.33 -11.59 2.34
C ASN A 90 -28.01 -12.51 3.54
N ASN A 91 -27.14 -12.09 4.48
CA ASN A 91 -26.87 -12.88 5.68
C ASN A 91 -27.88 -12.57 6.79
N ASN A 92 -28.98 -13.34 6.82
CA ASN A 92 -29.90 -13.48 7.96
C ASN A 92 -29.27 -14.15 9.21
N ASN A 93 -27.94 -14.16 9.32
CA ASN A 93 -27.24 -14.74 10.46
C ASN A 93 -26.57 -13.63 11.27
N ASN A 94 -27.21 -13.31 12.40
CA ASN A 94 -26.75 -12.36 13.42
C ASN A 94 -25.29 -12.63 13.82
N GLY A 95 -24.36 -11.75 13.42
CA GLY A 95 -23.03 -11.65 14.04
C GLY A 95 -21.84 -11.28 13.13
N GLY A 96 -21.99 -11.24 11.81
CA GLY A 96 -20.86 -10.99 10.89
C GLY A 96 -21.07 -9.80 9.95
N ASN A 97 -20.20 -8.78 10.10
CA ASN A 97 -20.05 -7.56 9.29
C ASN A 97 -20.84 -7.53 7.96
N SER A 98 -22.00 -6.88 7.95
CA SER A 98 -22.93 -6.72 6.81
C SER A 98 -22.45 -5.70 5.76
N GLY A 99 -21.14 -5.63 5.53
CA GLY A 99 -20.52 -4.59 4.72
C GLY A 99 -19.64 -5.15 3.61
N GLY A 100 -19.52 -4.42 2.51
CA GLY A 100 -18.63 -4.80 1.40
C GLY A 100 -17.15 -4.81 1.82
N GLY A 101 -16.31 -5.37 0.94
CA GLY A 101 -14.87 -5.47 1.16
C GLY A 101 -14.22 -4.12 1.42
N ILE A 102 -13.11 -4.14 2.17
CA ILE A 102 -12.41 -2.92 2.61
C ILE A 102 -11.11 -2.68 1.85
N TRP A 103 -10.81 -1.42 1.57
CA TRP A 103 -9.51 -1.00 1.05
C TRP A 103 -8.79 -0.16 2.10
N ILE A 104 -7.62 -0.63 2.52
CA ILE A 104 -6.72 0.06 3.46
C ILE A 104 -5.53 0.61 2.68
N HIS A 105 -5.17 1.86 2.91
CA HIS A 105 -3.99 2.48 2.33
C HIS A 105 -3.13 3.18 3.38
N VAL A 106 -1.81 3.06 3.23
CA VAL A 106 -0.81 3.86 3.95
C VAL A 106 0.33 4.20 2.99
N GLY A 107 0.49 5.47 2.62
CA GLY A 107 1.61 5.88 1.78
C GLY A 107 1.56 7.34 1.38
N PRO A 108 2.66 7.88 0.84
CA PRO A 108 2.63 9.19 0.22
C PRO A 108 1.81 9.17 -1.09
N LEU A 109 1.56 10.38 -1.61
CA LEU A 109 1.11 10.58 -2.99
C LEU A 109 2.24 11.22 -3.80
N GLN A 110 3.43 10.60 -3.80
CA GLN A 110 4.57 11.08 -4.58
C GLN A 110 4.50 10.49 -5.99
N TRP A 111 3.56 11.00 -6.78
CA TRP A 111 3.26 10.47 -8.12
C TRP A 111 4.53 10.34 -8.97
N HIS A 112 4.75 9.14 -9.48
CA HIS A 112 5.88 8.88 -10.36
C HIS A 112 5.80 9.75 -11.62
N GLY A 113 6.95 10.13 -12.20
CA GLY A 113 6.99 11.03 -13.37
C GLY A 113 6.32 10.49 -14.64
N THR A 114 5.92 9.21 -14.63
CA THR A 114 5.16 8.55 -15.70
C THR A 114 3.65 8.53 -15.45
N SER A 115 3.19 9.10 -14.34
CA SER A 115 1.76 9.11 -14.02
C SER A 115 1.00 10.05 -14.95
N GLN A 116 -0.14 9.59 -15.46
CA GLN A 116 -1.02 10.38 -16.31
C GLN A 116 -1.79 11.45 -15.52
N LEU A 117 -2.02 11.20 -14.23
CA LEU A 117 -2.75 12.07 -13.34
C LEU A 117 -2.04 12.14 -12.00
N SER A 118 -1.97 13.34 -11.43
CA SER A 118 -1.34 13.57 -10.13
C SER A 118 -2.33 14.28 -9.20
N PRO A 119 -3.45 13.63 -8.83
CA PRO A 119 -4.45 14.27 -8.00
C PRO A 119 -3.88 14.59 -6.61
N SER A 120 -4.32 15.72 -6.08
CA SER A 120 -4.17 16.06 -4.67
C SER A 120 -4.93 15.07 -3.77
N VAL A 121 -4.62 15.09 -2.48
CA VAL A 121 -5.34 14.32 -1.46
C VAL A 121 -6.86 14.61 -1.52
N GLN A 122 -7.25 15.86 -1.77
CA GLN A 122 -8.66 16.26 -1.85
C GLN A 122 -9.34 15.70 -3.10
N GLU A 123 -8.69 15.80 -4.27
CA GLU A 123 -9.22 15.26 -5.53
C GLU A 123 -9.32 13.73 -5.48
N LEU A 124 -8.30 13.05 -4.94
CA LEU A 124 -8.34 11.60 -4.73
C LEU A 124 -9.52 11.22 -3.83
N ARG A 125 -9.74 11.95 -2.72
CA ARG A 125 -10.88 11.71 -1.83
C ARG A 125 -12.21 11.82 -2.56
N GLN A 126 -12.40 12.89 -3.34
CA GLN A 126 -13.64 13.12 -4.10
C GLN A 126 -13.85 12.05 -5.16
N LEU A 127 -12.80 11.69 -5.90
CA LEU A 127 -12.82 10.62 -6.89
C LEU A 127 -13.27 9.30 -6.27
N LEU A 128 -12.69 8.91 -5.12
CA LEU A 128 -13.03 7.65 -4.45
C LEU A 128 -14.48 7.61 -3.98
N LEU A 129 -15.01 8.73 -3.47
CA LEU A 129 -16.43 8.85 -3.11
C LEU A 129 -17.35 8.67 -4.33
N GLN A 130 -16.97 9.26 -5.48
CA GLN A 130 -17.71 9.08 -6.74
C GLN A 130 -17.61 7.65 -7.29
N MET A 131 -16.55 6.93 -6.94
CA MET A 131 -16.34 5.53 -7.29
C MET A 131 -16.93 4.55 -6.26
N ASN A 132 -18.06 4.90 -5.65
CA ASN A 132 -18.83 4.02 -4.75
C ASN A 132 -18.06 3.50 -3.52
N PHE A 133 -17.08 4.27 -3.01
CA PHE A 133 -16.48 3.98 -1.72
C PHE A 133 -17.09 4.84 -0.61
N THR A 134 -17.37 4.22 0.54
CA THR A 134 -17.60 4.94 1.80
C THR A 134 -16.28 5.10 2.54
N ILE A 135 -16.02 6.29 3.07
CA ILE A 135 -14.85 6.56 3.92
C ILE A 135 -15.16 6.10 5.35
N LEU A 136 -14.40 5.12 5.85
CA LEU A 136 -14.43 4.72 7.25
C LEU A 136 -13.33 5.42 8.07
N HIS A 137 -12.18 5.68 7.46
CA HIS A 137 -11.08 6.42 8.05
C HIS A 137 -10.35 7.24 6.98
N TRP A 138 -9.89 8.43 7.34
CA TRP A 138 -9.08 9.29 6.49
C TRP A 138 -8.23 10.25 7.33
N SER A 139 -6.92 10.20 7.18
CA SER A 139 -5.98 11.09 7.85
C SER A 139 -4.70 11.26 7.02
N VAL A 140 -3.98 12.35 7.26
CA VAL A 140 -2.61 12.55 6.76
C VAL A 140 -1.73 12.71 7.99
N ASP A 141 -0.63 11.97 8.06
CA ASP A 141 0.25 12.05 9.22
C ASP A 141 0.90 13.44 9.31
N GLU A 142 0.97 13.99 10.53
CA GLU A 142 1.66 15.25 10.79
C GLU A 142 3.18 15.06 10.84
N ILE A 143 3.63 13.89 11.30
CA ILE A 143 5.04 13.57 11.47
C ILE A 143 5.50 12.71 10.29
N PRO A 144 6.52 13.15 9.53
CA PRO A 144 7.07 12.34 8.44
C PRO A 144 7.68 11.03 8.95
N ILE A 145 7.43 9.94 8.23
CA ILE A 145 8.05 8.64 8.47
C ILE A 145 9.04 8.30 7.35
N PRO A 146 10.18 7.67 7.65
CA PRO A 146 11.12 7.27 6.62
C PRO A 146 10.68 5.94 5.98
N TYR A 147 10.93 5.79 4.67
CA TYR A 147 10.68 4.52 3.96
C TYR A 147 11.77 3.47 4.24
N ARG A 148 13.00 3.93 4.51
CA ARG A 148 14.16 3.11 4.87
C ARG A 148 14.60 3.42 6.30
N PRO A 149 15.26 2.49 7.00
CA PRO A 149 15.85 2.79 8.31
C PRO A 149 16.73 4.04 8.23
N THR A 150 16.54 4.97 9.17
CA THR A 150 17.36 6.19 9.25
C THR A 150 18.59 5.95 10.10
N TYR A 151 19.74 6.35 9.56
CA TYR A 151 20.99 6.46 10.30
C TYR A 151 21.32 7.95 10.49
N PRO A 152 22.17 8.30 11.47
CA PRO A 152 22.65 9.67 11.61
C PRO A 152 23.24 10.19 10.29
N SER A 153 22.57 11.17 9.71
CA SER A 153 22.87 11.77 8.42
C SER A 153 22.51 13.26 8.50
N THR A 154 23.23 14.12 7.77
CA THR A 154 22.87 15.56 7.70
C THR A 154 21.65 15.81 6.82
N ARG A 155 21.17 14.79 6.10
CA ARG A 155 19.92 14.81 5.31
C ARG A 155 18.91 13.84 5.90
N PHE A 156 17.69 14.33 6.10
CA PHE A 156 16.52 13.53 6.42
C PHE A 156 15.64 13.34 5.17
N GLU A 157 15.22 12.11 4.92
CA GLU A 157 14.26 11.75 3.87
C GLU A 157 13.08 11.02 4.53
N GLY A 158 11.88 11.58 4.39
CA GLY A 158 10.67 11.04 5.01
C GLY A 158 9.42 11.56 4.30
N TYR A 159 8.31 10.90 4.58
CA TYR A 159 7.03 11.08 3.91
C TYR A 159 5.94 11.29 4.94
N THR A 160 5.01 12.20 4.71
CA THR A 160 3.76 12.35 5.48
C THR A 160 2.67 11.51 4.81
N PRO A 161 2.43 10.25 5.24
CA PRO A 161 1.57 9.34 4.51
C PRO A 161 0.10 9.76 4.63
N LEU A 162 -0.64 9.58 3.54
CA LEU A 162 -2.08 9.48 3.56
C LEU A 162 -2.47 8.10 4.10
N ARG A 163 -3.38 8.08 5.08
CA ARG A 163 -3.97 6.88 5.64
C ARG A 163 -5.47 6.88 5.41
N PHE A 164 -5.99 5.81 4.84
CA PHE A 164 -7.43 5.65 4.77
C PHE A 164 -7.87 4.21 4.91
N VAL A 165 -9.14 4.07 5.31
CA VAL A 165 -9.89 2.83 5.22
C VAL A 165 -11.19 3.15 4.51
N LEU A 166 -11.44 2.47 3.40
CA LEU A 166 -12.64 2.62 2.59
C LEU A 166 -13.42 1.31 2.58
N GLN A 167 -14.73 1.42 2.47
CA GLN A 167 -15.62 0.30 2.24
C GLN A 167 -16.21 0.40 0.84
N TYR A 168 -16.14 -0.69 0.08
CA TYR A 168 -16.74 -0.75 -1.26
C TYR A 168 -18.24 -1.00 -1.17
N ASN A 169 -19.04 -0.09 -1.72
CA ASN A 169 -20.49 -0.21 -1.78
C ASN A 169 -20.88 -0.72 -3.17
N GLN A 170 -21.12 -2.02 -3.28
CA GLN A 170 -21.73 -2.63 -4.47
C GLN A 170 -22.94 -3.46 -4.08
#